data_AF-A0A847CD33-F1
#
_entry.id   AF-A0A847CD33-F1
#
_cell.length_a   1.000
_cell.length_b   1.000
_cell.length_c   1.000
_cell.angle_alpha   90.00
_cell.angle_beta   90.00
_cell.angle_gamma   90.00
#
_symmetry.space_group_name_H-M   'P 1'
#
loop_
_entity.id
_entity.type
_entity.pdbx_description
1 polymer ?
#
loop_
_entity_poly.entity_id
_entity_poly.type
_entity_poly.pdbx_seq_one_letter_code
_entity_poly.pdbx_strand_id
1 'polypeptide(L)'
;MKELDFRKWLNVNGVSKKMQSDFVSRLKRLETKLEIFDIDEEYKKDKCEKLLKYLSNGCKESPYSKTLELLGTSNQHTVLKYAVKKYISFLESI
;
A
#
# COMPACT_ATOMS: atom_id res chain seq x y z
N MET A 1 7.48 -4.14 4.76
CA MET A 1 6.48 -5.14 4.29
C MET A 1 7.00 -6.58 4.24
N LYS A 2 6.17 -7.56 4.63
CA LYS A 2 6.37 -9.02 4.51
C LYS A 2 6.21 -9.53 3.07
N GLU A 3 7.14 -9.15 2.18
CA GLU A 3 7.01 -9.42 0.74
C GLU A 3 6.79 -10.90 0.39
N LEU A 4 7.60 -11.81 0.93
CA LEU A 4 7.56 -13.22 0.56
C LEU A 4 6.22 -13.86 0.94
N ASP A 5 5.72 -13.54 2.13
CA ASP A 5 4.45 -14.07 2.63
C ASP A 5 3.27 -13.48 1.86
N PHE A 6 3.33 -12.17 1.56
CA PHE A 6 2.31 -11.54 0.74
C PHE A 6 2.25 -12.13 -0.67
N ARG A 7 3.40 -12.39 -1.31
CA ARG A 7 3.44 -13.06 -2.63
C ARG A 7 2.84 -14.46 -2.57
N LYS A 8 3.18 -15.25 -1.54
CA LYS A 8 2.58 -16.58 -1.33
C LYS A 8 1.06 -16.48 -1.15
N TRP A 9 0.60 -15.56 -0.31
CA TRP A 9 -0.82 -15.33 -0.08
C TRP A 9 -1.57 -14.93 -1.35
N LEU A 10 -1.03 -14.01 -2.14
CA LEU A 10 -1.63 -13.61 -3.43
C LEU A 10 -1.72 -14.80 -4.40
N ASN A 11 -0.70 -15.65 -4.42
CA ASN A 11 -0.69 -16.84 -5.27
C ASN A 11 -1.77 -17.85 -4.85
N VAL A 12 -1.92 -18.11 -3.54
CA VAL A 12 -3.00 -18.96 -3.00
C VAL A 12 -4.38 -18.38 -3.32
N ASN A 13 -4.52 -17.06 -3.33
CA ASN A 13 -5.76 -16.36 -3.66
C ASN A 13 -5.99 -16.17 -5.19
N GLY A 14 -5.23 -16.86 -6.04
CA GLY A 14 -5.47 -16.87 -7.50
C GLY A 14 -5.13 -15.56 -8.23
N VAL A 15 -4.37 -14.65 -7.62
CA VAL A 15 -3.95 -13.40 -8.25
C VAL A 15 -2.89 -13.69 -9.32
N SER A 16 -3.03 -13.13 -10.52
CA SER A 16 -2.08 -13.37 -11.62
C SER A 16 -0.67 -12.87 -11.30
N LYS A 17 0.37 -13.56 -11.81
CA LYS A 17 1.79 -13.19 -11.58
C LYS A 17 2.10 -11.72 -11.94
N LYS A 18 1.46 -11.20 -12.99
CA LYS A 18 1.59 -9.78 -13.40
C LYS A 18 1.07 -8.83 -12.31
N MET A 19 -0.12 -9.10 -11.77
CA MET A 19 -0.71 -8.29 -10.70
C MET A 19 0.07 -8.43 -9.39
N GLN A 20 0.57 -9.63 -9.06
CA GLN A 20 1.41 -9.83 -7.89
C GLN A 20 2.64 -8.91 -7.93
N SER A 21 3.35 -8.88 -9.07
CA SER A 21 4.50 -8.01 -9.25
C SER A 21 4.14 -6.52 -9.20
N ASP A 22 2.99 -6.12 -9.76
CA ASP A 22 2.51 -4.73 -9.68
C ASP A 22 2.22 -4.31 -8.23
N PHE A 23 1.49 -5.13 -7.47
CA PHE A 23 1.20 -4.84 -6.06
C PHE A 23 2.47 -4.70 -5.23
N VAL A 24 3.39 -5.67 -5.34
CA VAL A 24 4.66 -5.65 -4.61
C VAL A 24 5.49 -4.43 -4.96
N SER A 25 5.60 -4.10 -6.25
CA SER A 25 6.36 -2.94 -6.72
C SER A 25 5.80 -1.63 -6.17
N ARG A 26 4.48 -1.48 -6.14
CA ARG A 26 3.81 -0.28 -5.61
C ARG A 26 4.01 -0.11 -4.12
N LEU A 27 3.88 -1.19 -3.36
CA LEU A 27 4.08 -1.16 -1.91
C LEU A 27 5.55 -0.87 -1.56
N LYS A 28 6.51 -1.49 -2.25
CA LYS A 28 7.93 -1.16 -2.09
C LYS A 28 8.22 0.30 -2.42
N ARG A 29 7.65 0.81 -3.51
CA ARG A 29 7.82 2.22 -3.91
C ARG A 29 7.24 3.16 -2.84
N LEU A 30 6.14 2.78 -2.20
CA LEU A 30 5.55 3.52 -1.09
C LEU A 30 6.53 3.61 0.08
N GLU A 31 7.05 2.48 0.56
CA GLU A 31 8.03 2.41 1.66
C GLU A 31 9.34 3.14 1.31
N THR A 32 9.82 3.02 0.08
CA THR A 32 11.07 3.66 -0.35
C THR A 32 10.92 5.18 -0.46
N LYS A 33 9.80 5.67 -0.99
CA LYS A 33 9.61 7.12 -1.16
C LYS A 33 9.30 7.82 0.15
N LEU A 34 8.55 7.16 1.02
CA LEU A 34 8.23 7.65 2.34
C LEU A 34 9.27 7.10 3.32
N GLU A 35 10.51 7.62 3.31
CA GLU A 35 11.67 7.09 4.06
C GLU A 35 11.43 6.59 5.51
N ILE A 36 10.36 7.05 6.18
CA ILE A 36 9.96 6.68 7.56
C ILE A 36 8.62 5.92 7.58
N PHE A 37 8.25 5.24 6.50
CA PHE A 37 6.99 4.53 6.36
C PHE A 37 7.25 3.03 6.20
N ASP A 38 6.71 2.27 7.13
CA ASP A 38 6.57 0.82 7.04
C ASP A 38 5.08 0.49 7.06
N ILE A 39 4.59 -0.19 6.03
CA ILE A 39 3.16 -0.54 5.95
C ILE A 39 2.73 -1.48 7.08
N ASP A 40 3.63 -2.31 7.61
CA ASP A 40 3.36 -3.21 8.72
C ASP A 40 3.16 -2.41 10.03
N GLU A 41 3.95 -1.36 10.24
CA GLU A 41 3.80 -0.46 11.40
C GLU A 41 2.59 0.45 11.27
N GLU A 42 2.30 0.98 10.09
CA GLU A 42 1.10 1.78 9.86
C GLU A 42 -0.18 0.96 10.03
N TYR A 43 -0.16 -0.31 9.64
CA TYR A 43 -1.27 -1.22 9.92
C TYR A 43 -1.51 -1.39 11.42
N LYS A 44 -0.45 -1.50 12.23
CA LYS A 44 -0.57 -1.59 13.71
C LYS A 44 -1.09 -0.29 14.33
N LYS A 45 -0.75 0.88 13.77
CA LYS A 45 -1.16 2.19 14.29
C LYS A 45 -2.65 2.46 14.08
N ASP A 46 -3.12 2.32 12.85
CA ASP A 46 -4.49 2.70 12.48
C ASP A 46 -5.09 1.86 11.33
N LYS A 47 -4.57 0.64 11.10
CA LYS A 47 -4.95 -0.21 9.96
C LYS A 47 -4.80 0.50 8.61
N CYS A 48 -3.86 1.45 8.51
CA CYS A 48 -3.63 2.30 7.35
C CYS A 48 -4.82 3.20 6.98
N GLU A 49 -5.75 3.48 7.89
CA GLU A 49 -6.94 4.30 7.60
C GLU A 49 -6.58 5.71 7.12
N LYS A 50 -5.61 6.38 7.76
CA LYS A 50 -5.14 7.71 7.32
C LYS A 50 -4.57 7.66 5.91
N LEU A 51 -3.77 6.64 5.59
CA LEU A 51 -3.22 6.44 4.26
C LEU A 51 -4.34 6.20 3.23
N LEU A 52 -5.31 5.34 3.53
CA LEU A 52 -6.43 5.06 2.64
C LEU A 52 -7.31 6.28 2.41
N LYS A 53 -7.56 7.09 3.45
CA LYS A 53 -8.30 8.34 3.35
C LYS A 53 -7.54 9.35 2.48
N TYR A 54 -6.23 9.44 2.65
CA TYR A 54 -5.37 10.27 1.80
C TYR A 54 -5.46 9.84 0.33
N LEU A 55 -5.25 8.56 0.03
CA LEU A 55 -5.30 8.03 -1.33
C LEU A 55 -6.68 8.14 -1.99
N SER A 56 -7.73 8.37 -1.20
CA SER A 56 -9.09 8.56 -1.70
C SER A 56 -9.41 10.02 -2.02
N ASN A 57 -9.05 10.94 -1.11
CA ASN A 57 -9.57 12.31 -1.13
C ASN A 57 -8.47 13.39 -1.20
N GLY A 58 -7.18 13.02 -1.19
CA GLY A 58 -6.07 13.96 -1.12
C GLY A 58 -6.08 14.77 0.18
N CYS A 59 -5.64 14.17 1.29
CA CYS A 59 -5.70 14.83 2.59
C CYS A 59 -4.44 15.66 2.86
N LYS A 60 -4.50 16.99 2.69
CA LYS A 60 -3.34 17.89 2.85
C LYS A 60 -2.67 17.85 4.24
N GLU A 61 -3.39 17.43 5.27
CA GLU A 61 -2.91 17.39 6.66
C GLU A 61 -2.21 16.08 7.05
N SER A 62 -2.10 15.13 6.12
CA SER A 62 -1.29 13.94 6.37
C SER A 62 0.19 14.30 6.45
N PRO A 63 0.98 13.75 7.40
CA PRO A 63 2.44 13.90 7.39
C PRO A 63 3.08 13.36 6.10
N TYR A 64 2.35 12.55 5.34
CA TYR A 64 2.77 11.98 4.08
C TYR A 64 2.38 12.83 2.85
N SER A 65 1.71 13.99 3.02
CA SER A 65 1.08 14.74 1.92
C SER A 65 2.08 15.15 0.83
N LYS A 66 3.18 15.83 1.20
CA LYS A 66 4.24 16.22 0.26
C LYS A 66 4.82 15.05 -0.52
N THR A 67 5.03 13.91 0.16
CA THR A 67 5.71 12.75 -0.46
C THR A 67 4.76 11.87 -1.28
N LEU A 68 3.48 11.80 -0.90
CA LEU A 68 2.44 11.14 -1.69
C LEU A 68 1.97 11.96 -2.89
N GLU A 69 2.06 13.28 -2.85
CA GLU A 69 1.94 14.12 -4.05
C GLU A 69 3.01 13.73 -5.09
N LEU A 70 4.23 13.41 -4.64
CA LEU A 70 5.30 12.90 -5.51
C LEU A 70 5.10 11.45 -5.98
N LEU A 71 4.12 10.71 -5.45
CA LEU A 71 3.85 9.33 -5.86
C LEU A 71 3.07 9.23 -7.18
N GLY A 72 2.44 10.33 -7.62
CA GLY A 72 1.90 10.46 -8.97
C GLY A 72 0.47 11.00 -9.03
N THR A 73 -0.19 10.79 -10.16
CA THR A 73 -1.54 11.28 -10.46
C THR A 73 -2.63 10.55 -9.65
N SER A 74 -3.87 11.06 -9.70
CA SER A 74 -5.07 10.42 -9.11
C SER A 74 -5.23 8.95 -9.51
N ASN A 75 -4.90 8.59 -10.74
CA ASN A 75 -4.90 7.21 -11.21
C ASN A 75 -3.86 6.35 -10.47
N GLN A 76 -2.66 6.89 -10.20
CA GLN A 76 -1.64 6.18 -9.42
C GLN A 76 -2.08 5.98 -7.97
N HIS A 77 -2.76 6.97 -7.37
CA HIS A 77 -3.33 6.83 -6.02
C HIS A 77 -4.40 5.74 -5.96
N THR A 78 -5.25 5.63 -6.98
CA THR A 78 -6.27 4.58 -7.05
C THR A 78 -5.66 3.18 -7.07
N VAL A 79 -4.64 2.95 -7.90
CA VAL A 79 -4.01 1.63 -8.00
C VAL A 79 -3.17 1.33 -6.75
N LEU A 80 -2.48 2.33 -6.19
CA LEU A 80 -1.76 2.18 -4.92
C LEU A 80 -2.71 1.85 -3.76
N LYS A 81 -3.86 2.53 -3.67
CA LYS A 81 -4.92 2.21 -2.69
C LYS A 81 -5.37 0.77 -2.82
N TYR A 82 -5.52 0.28 -4.06
CA TYR A 82 -5.89 -1.10 -4.29
C TYR A 82 -4.83 -2.09 -3.79
N ALA A 83 -3.54 -1.80 -4.04
CA ALA A 83 -2.44 -2.60 -3.51
C ALA A 83 -2.39 -2.59 -1.97
N VAL A 84 -2.56 -1.42 -1.33
CA VAL A 84 -2.61 -1.27 0.13
C VAL A 84 -3.77 -2.07 0.72
N LYS A 85 -4.97 -1.97 0.13
CA LYS A 85 -6.13 -2.77 0.56
C LYS A 85 -5.87 -4.27 0.47
N LYS A 86 -5.23 -4.74 -0.59
CA LYS A 86 -4.87 -6.15 -0.73
C LYS A 86 -3.88 -6.59 0.34
N TYR A 87 -2.92 -5.73 0.70
CA TYR A 87 -1.98 -6.02 1.77
C TYR A 87 -2.65 -6.06 3.14
N ILE A 88 -3.60 -5.16 3.41
CA ILE A 88 -4.43 -5.19 4.61
C ILE A 88 -5.21 -6.51 4.71
N SER A 89 -5.88 -6.93 3.63
CA SER A 89 -6.59 -8.22 3.62
C SER A 89 -5.68 -9.42 3.87
N PHE A 90 -4.42 -9.34 3.43
CA PHE A 90 -3.40 -10.33 3.79
C PHE A 90 -3.12 -10.32 5.29
N LEU A 91 -2.89 -9.15 5.88
CA LEU A 91 -2.62 -9.01 7.32
C LEU A 91 -3.82 -9.40 8.21
N GLU A 92 -5.05 -9.25 7.72
CA GLU A 92 -6.26 -9.69 8.41
C GLU A 92 -6.51 -11.20 8.32
N SER A 93 -5.88 -11.89 7.37
CA SER A 93 -6.05 -13.33 7.15
C SER A 93 -5.03 -14.21 7.90
N ILE A 94 -4.11 -13.58 8.63
CA ILE A 94 -3.06 -14.21 9.45
C ILE A 94 -3.30 -13.94 10.93
#